data_AF-A0A1N6B0N2-F1
#
_entry.id   AF-A0A1N6B0N2-F1
#
_cell.length_a   1.000
_cell.length_b   1.000
_cell.length_c   1.000
_cell.angle_alpha   90.00
_cell.angle_beta   90.00
_cell.angle_gamma   90.00
#
_symmetry.space_group_name_H-M   'P 1'
#
loop_
_entity.id
_entity.type
_entity.pdbx_description
1 polymer ?
#
loop_
_entity_poly.entity_id
_entity_poly.type
_entity_poly.pdbx_seq_one_letter_code
_entity_poly.pdbx_strand_id
1 'polypeptide(L)' 'MKYVLAIVTILAVGLGVAGIVLGEADDSPGLQLLGVVIVVGAVAFAVRSVRRGRQR' A
#
# COMPACT_ATOMS: atom_id res chain seq x y z
N MET A 1 3.75 -15.48 10.20
CA MET A 1 4.08 -14.33 9.32
C MET A 1 2.93 -13.84 8.46
N LYS A 2 2.01 -14.70 7.96
CA LYS A 2 0.88 -14.24 7.11
C LYS A 2 0.02 -13.13 7.72
N TYR A 3 -0.27 -13.20 9.02
CA TYR A 3 -1.06 -12.17 9.71
C TYR A 3 -0.31 -10.85 9.83
N VAL A 4 0.99 -10.89 10.11
CA VAL A 4 1.86 -9.70 10.13
C VAL A 4 1.89 -9.04 8.75
N LEU A 5 2.07 -9.84 7.69
CA LEU A 5 2.02 -9.34 6.31
C LEU A 5 0.67 -8.68 6.03
N ALA A 6 -0.45 -9.33 6.37
CA ALA A 6 -1.79 -8.77 6.16
C ALA A 6 -2.00 -7.44 6.90
N ILE A 7 -1.61 -7.36 8.18
CA ILE A 7 -1.71 -6.13 8.98
C ILE A 7 -0.89 -5.01 8.35
N VAL A 8 0.38 -5.28 8.00
CA VAL A 8 1.26 -4.30 7.37
C VAL A 8 0.68 -3.83 6.03
N THR A 9 0.15 -4.74 5.21
CA THR A 9 -0.50 -4.38 3.94
C THR A 9 -1.72 -3.48 4.16
N ILE A 10 -2.59 -3.81 5.13
CA ILE A 10 -3.77 -2.99 5.44
C ILE A 10 -3.36 -1.59 5.90
N LEU A 11 -2.38 -1.49 6.81
CA LEU A 11 -1.89 -0.21 7.29
C LEU A 11 -1.26 0.63 6.17
N ALA A 12 -0.43 0.00 5.33
CA ALA A 12 0.19 0.69 4.19
C ALA A 12 -0.86 1.18 3.19
N VAL A 13 -1.88 0.37 2.87
CA VAL A 13 -2.98 0.80 2.00
C VAL A 13 -3.75 1.96 2.64
N GLY A 14 -4.06 1.88 3.94
CA GLY A 14 -4.72 2.96 4.66
C GLY A 14 -3.94 4.28 4.61
N LEU A 15 -2.63 4.23 4.85
CA LEU A 15 -1.75 5.40 4.74
C LEU A 15 -1.68 5.94 3.31
N GLY A 16 -1.61 5.07 2.31
CA GLY A 16 -1.59 5.46 0.91
C GLY A 16 -2.89 6.14 0.48
N VAL A 17 -4.04 5.60 0.88
CA VAL A 17 -5.36 6.22 0.65
C VAL A 17 -5.47 7.55 1.37
N ALA A 18 -5.01 7.65 2.63
CA ALA A 18 -4.96 8.91 3.35
C ALA A 18 -4.10 9.95 2.62
N GLY A 19 -2.94 9.56 2.08
CA GLY A 19 -2.10 10.43 1.25
C GLY A 19 -2.79 10.90 -0.03
N ILE A 20 -3.56 10.03 -0.70
CA ILE A 20 -4.34 10.43 -1.88
C ILE A 20 -5.40 11.48 -1.50
N VAL A 21 -6.21 11.20 -0.49
CA VAL A 21 -7.31 12.09 -0.09
C VAL A 21 -6.79 13.42 0.48
N LEU A 22 -5.78 13.38 1.35
CA LEU A 22 -5.17 14.60 1.91
C LEU A 22 -4.39 15.37 0.84
N GLY A 23 -3.78 14.68 -0.12
CA GLY A 23 -3.11 15.33 -1.25
C GLY A 23 -4.09 16.02 -2.19
N GLU A 24 -5.31 15.50 -2.34
CA GLU A 24 -6.41 16.21 -3.03
C GLU A 24 -6.91 17.41 -2.23
N ALA A 25 -7.10 17.24 -0.93
CA ALA A 25 -7.55 18.33 -0.06
C ALA A 25 -6.55 19.50 0.02
N ASP A 26 -5.25 19.25 -0.21
CA ASP A 26 -4.16 20.23 -0.14
C ASP A 26 -3.58 20.57 -1.53
N ASP A 27 -4.28 20.27 -2.64
CA ASP A 27 -3.85 20.51 -4.02
C ASP A 27 -2.38 20.08 -4.30
N SER A 28 -1.95 19.02 -3.63
CA SER A 28 -0.56 18.58 -3.54
C SER A 28 -0.36 17.31 -4.39
N PRO A 29 0.01 17.44 -5.68
CA PRO A 29 0.12 16.30 -6.59
C PRO A 29 1.20 15.30 -6.13
N GLY A 30 2.22 15.77 -5.41
CA GLY A 30 3.27 14.91 -4.85
C GLY A 30 2.77 13.96 -3.77
N LEU A 31 1.90 14.43 -2.86
CA LEU A 31 1.34 13.60 -1.80
C LEU A 31 0.37 12.56 -2.37
N GLN A 32 -0.44 12.95 -3.37
CA GLN A 32 -1.29 12.02 -4.10
C GLN A 32 -0.47 10.92 -4.78
N LEU A 33 0.59 11.29 -5.50
CA LEU A 33 1.46 10.34 -6.19
C LEU A 33 2.15 9.39 -5.21
N LEU A 34 2.66 9.90 -4.09
CA LEU A 34 3.20 9.07 -3.02
C LEU A 34 2.17 8.10 -2.48
N GLY A 35 0.94 8.57 -2.24
CA GLY A 35 -0.17 7.73 -1.79
C GLY A 35 -0.44 6.58 -2.77
N VAL A 36 -0.52 6.87 -4.07
CA VAL A 36 -0.69 5.85 -5.12
C VAL A 36 0.46 4.84 -5.11
N VAL A 37 1.71 5.30 -5.07
CA VAL A 37 2.90 4.43 -5.05
C VAL A 37 2.88 3.50 -3.84
N ILE A 38 2.50 4.01 -2.66
CA ILE A 38 2.38 3.21 -1.44
C ILE A 38 1.30 2.13 -1.59
N VAL A 39 0.10 2.48 -2.09
CA VAL A 39 -1.00 1.51 -2.28
C VAL A 39 -0.57 0.43 -3.27
N VAL A 40 -0.09 0.81 -4.45
CA VAL A 40 0.29 -0.14 -5.51
C VAL A 40 1.45 -1.03 -5.05
N GLY A 41 2.47 -0.44 -4.41
CA GLY A 41 3.62 -1.17 -3.88
C GLY A 41 3.22 -2.18 -2.80
N ALA A 42 2.36 -1.78 -1.86
CA ALA A 42 1.88 -2.66 -0.80
C ALA A 42 1.12 -3.87 -1.35
N VAL A 43 0.21 -3.64 -2.31
CA VAL A 43 -0.56 -4.71 -2.96
C VAL A 43 0.34 -5.63 -3.77
N ALA A 44 1.22 -5.08 -4.61
CA ALA A 44 2.14 -5.86 -5.42
C ALA A 44 3.07 -6.72 -4.55
N PHE A 45 3.60 -6.16 -3.47
CA PHE A 45 4.46 -6.87 -2.52
C PHE A 45 3.71 -7.99 -1.79
N ALA A 46 2.48 -7.72 -1.32
CA ALA A 46 1.64 -8.71 -0.67
C ALA A 46 1.34 -9.90 -1.61
N VAL A 47 0.92 -9.62 -2.85
CA VAL A 47 0.65 -10.63 -3.88
C VAL A 47 1.91 -11.47 -4.17
N ARG A 48 3.07 -10.81 -4.38
CA ARG A 48 4.34 -11.50 -4.62
C ARG A 48 4.72 -12.41 -3.46
N SER A 49 4.51 -11.96 -2.23
CA SER A 49 4.84 -12.72 -1.01
C SER A 49 3.96 -13.96 -0.87
N VAL A 50 2.65 -13.84 -1.12
CA VAL A 50 1.72 -14.97 -1.10
C VAL A 50 2.05 -15.97 -2.22
N ARG A 51 2.34 -15.49 -3.44
CA ARG A 51 2.72 -16.36 -4.57
C ARG A 51 3.99 -17.17 -4.27
N ARG A 52 5.03 -16.54 -3.71
CA ARG A 52 6.27 -17.22 -3.31
C ARG A 52 6.05 -18.25 -2.20
N GLY A 53 5.16 -17.95 -1.25
CA GLY A 53 4.80 -18.89 -0.18
C GLY A 53 4.01 -20.10 -0.65
N ARG A 54 3.40 -20.07 -1.85
CA ARG A 54 2.69 -21.21 -2.46
C ARG A 54 3.58 -22.08 -3.37
N GLN A 55 4.75 -21.57 -3.79
CA GLN A 55 5.70 -22.27 -4.65
C GLN A 55 6.77 -23.05 -3.88
N ARG A 56 6.80 -22.90 -2.55
CA ARG A 56 7.62 -23.67 -1.62
C ARG A 56 6.74 -24.65 -0.88
#